data_AF-A0A4Y1ZDH6-F1
#
_entry.id   AF-A0A4Y1ZDH6-F1
#
_cell.length_a   1.000
_cell.length_b   1.000
_cell.length_c   1.000
_cell.angle_alpha   90.00
_cell.angle_beta   90.00
_cell.angle_gamma   90.00
#
_symmetry.space_group_name_H-M   'P 1'
#
loop_
_entity.id
_entity.type
_entity.pdbx_description
1 polymer ?
#
loop_
_entity_poly.entity_id
_entity_poly.type
_entity_poly.pdbx_seq_one_letter_code
_entity_poly.pdbx_strand_id
1 'polypeptide(L)'
;MAIDRTFEGALNKGIRSLEMGFSGLENKAFTVLSDAALENKIKQATDLRLFAISELFRRGRTVDDLWNMTAIDPWFLNAIHGIVAFEEAMKGKALAELSDEVWQQAKWLNIGNQRLADLLNVPPEEISKRVRAAGLSPSYHWWIHVPANSKRKPHIITRHGLALMKRRSAISRRY
;
A
#
# COMPACT_ATOMS: atom_id res chain seq x y z
N MET A 1 -5.06 -13.32 2.99
CA MET A 1 -5.84 -12.39 3.85
C MET A 1 -4.91 -11.32 4.40
N ALA A 2 -5.28 -10.05 4.30
CA ALA A 2 -4.51 -8.92 4.84
C ALA A 2 -5.42 -8.01 5.66
N ILE A 3 -4.87 -7.41 6.72
CA ILE A 3 -5.60 -6.52 7.63
C ILE A 3 -4.83 -5.21 7.76
N ASP A 4 -5.55 -4.10 7.60
CA ASP A 4 -5.08 -2.72 7.79
C ASP A 4 -6.26 -1.83 8.22
N ARG A 5 -5.99 -0.56 8.57
CA ARG A 5 -6.98 0.46 8.92
C ARG A 5 -7.59 1.15 7.71
N THR A 6 -6.95 1.00 6.56
CA THR A 6 -7.36 1.58 5.27
C THR A 6 -7.53 0.46 4.26
N PHE A 7 -8.41 0.66 3.29
CA PHE A 7 -8.58 -0.31 2.21
C PHE A 7 -7.31 -0.40 1.37
N GLU A 8 -6.70 0.75 1.06
CA GLU A 8 -5.48 0.85 0.27
C GLU A 8 -4.31 0.12 0.91
N GLY A 9 -4.15 0.31 2.23
CA GLY A 9 -3.11 -0.37 2.99
C GLY A 9 -3.34 -1.88 3.04
N ALA A 10 -4.59 -2.31 3.24
CA ALA A 10 -4.95 -3.72 3.25
C ALA A 10 -4.75 -4.36 1.86
N LEU A 11 -5.07 -3.64 0.78
CA LEU A 11 -4.89 -4.06 -0.59
C LEU A 11 -3.40 -4.25 -0.91
N ASN A 12 -2.56 -3.24 -0.68
CA ASN A 12 -1.11 -3.32 -0.93
C ASN A 12 -0.44 -4.42 -0.11
N LYS A 13 -0.86 -4.59 1.15
CA LYS A 13 -0.41 -5.70 1.99
C LYS A 13 -0.86 -7.05 1.43
N GLY A 14 -2.10 -7.14 0.95
CA GLY A 14 -2.65 -8.33 0.31
C GLY A 14 -1.87 -8.74 -0.93
N ILE A 15 -1.59 -7.79 -1.83
CA ILE A 15 -0.84 -8.04 -3.08
C ILE A 15 0.55 -8.60 -2.77
N ARG A 16 1.27 -7.98 -1.83
CA ARG A 16 2.60 -8.44 -1.42
C ARG A 16 2.60 -9.83 -0.79
N SER A 17 1.46 -10.27 -0.24
CA SER A 17 1.28 -11.61 0.33
C SER A 17 0.85 -12.67 -0.69
N LEU A 18 0.72 -12.32 -1.98
CA LEU A 18 0.33 -13.27 -3.03
C LEU A 18 1.46 -14.19 -3.48
N GLU A 19 2.70 -13.98 -3.02
CA GLU A 19 3.90 -14.76 -3.41
C GLU A 19 4.20 -14.79 -4.93
N MET A 20 3.47 -14.00 -5.73
CA MET A 20 3.67 -13.87 -7.18
C MET A 20 4.81 -12.89 -7.56
N GLY A 21 5.58 -12.40 -6.59
CA GLY A 21 6.69 -11.47 -6.83
C GLY A 21 6.29 -10.02 -7.12
N PHE A 22 5.02 -9.65 -6.99
CA PHE A 22 4.57 -8.26 -7.18
C PHE A 22 4.88 -7.40 -5.94
N SER A 23 5.51 -6.24 -6.16
CA SER A 23 5.83 -5.28 -5.10
C SER A 23 4.74 -4.22 -4.88
N GLY A 24 3.77 -4.10 -5.80
CA GLY A 24 2.67 -3.15 -5.76
C GLY A 24 1.66 -3.41 -6.89
N LEU A 25 0.91 -2.39 -7.29
CA LEU A 25 -0.11 -2.46 -8.35
C LEU A 25 0.50 -2.40 -9.77
N GLU A 26 1.73 -2.83 -9.98
CA GLU A 26 2.37 -2.80 -11.30
C GLU A 26 2.66 -4.22 -11.77
N ASN A 27 2.28 -4.49 -13.02
CA ASN A 27 2.70 -5.68 -13.74
C ASN A 27 3.39 -5.24 -15.04
N LYS A 28 4.71 -5.40 -15.12
CA LYS A 28 5.51 -5.01 -16.29
C LYS A 28 5.09 -5.72 -17.59
N ALA A 29 4.43 -6.88 -17.51
CA ALA A 29 3.89 -7.53 -18.70
C ALA A 29 2.72 -6.76 -19.32
N PHE A 30 2.08 -5.86 -18.57
CA PHE A 30 0.89 -5.13 -19.02
C PHE A 30 1.23 -3.77 -19.61
N THR A 31 2.41 -3.22 -19.32
CA THR A 31 2.87 -1.94 -19.88
C THR A 31 3.06 -1.99 -21.40
N VAL A 32 3.39 -3.18 -21.94
CA VAL A 32 3.57 -3.41 -23.38
C VAL A 32 2.29 -3.77 -24.12
N LEU A 33 1.17 -3.98 -23.41
CA LEU A 33 -0.11 -4.32 -24.02
C LEU A 33 -0.81 -3.07 -24.55
N SER A 34 -1.62 -3.24 -25.60
CA SER A 34 -2.52 -2.18 -26.08
C SER A 34 -3.71 -1.98 -25.15
N ASP A 35 -4.35 -0.80 -25.21
CA ASP A 35 -5.56 -0.51 -24.43
C ASP A 35 -6.66 -1.53 -24.70
N ALA A 36 -6.88 -1.92 -25.97
CA ALA A 36 -7.85 -2.95 -26.32
C ALA A 36 -7.55 -4.31 -25.68
N ALA A 37 -6.26 -4.69 -25.57
CA ALA A 37 -5.87 -5.92 -24.91
C ALA A 37 -6.10 -5.86 -23.38
N LEU A 38 -5.86 -4.69 -22.76
CA LEU A 38 -6.16 -4.47 -21.34
C LEU A 38 -7.67 -4.48 -21.07
N GLU A 39 -8.47 -3.81 -21.89
CA GLU A 39 -9.92 -3.79 -21.78
C GLU A 39 -10.52 -5.21 -21.88
N ASN A 40 -10.00 -6.04 -22.79
CA ASN A 40 -10.39 -7.45 -22.87
C ASN A 40 -10.05 -8.24 -21.59
N LYS A 41 -8.89 -7.99 -20.98
CA LYS A 41 -8.49 -8.59 -19.69
C LYS A 41 -9.33 -8.09 -18.51
N ILE A 42 -10.00 -6.95 -18.64
CA ILE A 42 -10.84 -6.39 -17.58
C ILE A 42 -12.28 -6.90 -17.68
N LYS A 43 -12.76 -7.16 -18.90
CA LYS A 43 -14.04 -7.82 -19.16
C LYS A 43 -14.03 -9.28 -18.70
N GLN A 44 -12.92 -9.98 -18.92
CA GLN A 44 -12.70 -11.32 -18.38
C GLN A 44 -12.13 -11.23 -16.97
N ALA A 45 -12.95 -11.47 -15.94
CA ALA A 45 -12.53 -11.33 -14.54
C ALA A 45 -11.52 -12.41 -14.11
N THR A 46 -10.26 -12.23 -14.50
CA THR A 46 -9.12 -13.07 -14.09
C THR A 46 -8.49 -12.56 -12.80
N ASP A 47 -7.62 -13.36 -12.21
CA ASP A 47 -6.75 -13.01 -11.08
C ASP A 47 -5.88 -11.78 -11.35
N LEU A 48 -5.54 -11.52 -12.62
CA LEU A 48 -4.74 -10.37 -13.03
C LEU A 48 -5.56 -9.11 -13.34
N ARG A 49 -6.89 -9.15 -13.20
CA ARG A 49 -7.80 -8.03 -13.53
C ARG A 49 -7.41 -6.74 -12.81
N LEU A 50 -7.00 -6.84 -11.55
CA LEU A 50 -6.57 -5.68 -10.75
C LEU A 50 -5.37 -4.94 -11.37
N PHE A 51 -4.40 -5.68 -11.90
CA PHE A 51 -3.23 -5.08 -12.55
C PHE A 51 -3.62 -4.40 -13.88
N ALA A 52 -4.56 -4.97 -14.63
CA ALA A 52 -5.06 -4.33 -15.85
C ALA A 52 -5.81 -3.03 -15.54
N ILE A 53 -6.64 -3.01 -14.50
CA ILE A 53 -7.32 -1.80 -14.01
C ILE A 53 -6.30 -0.72 -13.63
N SER A 54 -5.29 -1.09 -12.84
CA SER A 54 -4.25 -0.14 -12.42
C SER A 54 -3.44 0.43 -13.59
N GLU A 55 -3.19 -0.37 -14.62
CA GLU A 55 -2.49 0.07 -15.83
C GLU A 55 -3.35 1.05 -16.64
N LEU A 56 -4.65 0.79 -16.77
CA LEU A 56 -5.56 1.74 -17.43
C LEU A 56 -5.66 3.07 -16.68
N PHE A 57 -5.61 3.05 -15.35
CA PHE A 57 -5.50 4.29 -14.57
C PHE A 57 -4.22 5.06 -14.87
N ARG A 58 -3.06 4.37 -14.99
CA ARG A 58 -1.79 5.02 -15.40
C ARG A 58 -1.87 5.66 -16.79
N ARG A 59 -2.69 5.08 -17.67
CA ARG A 59 -2.98 5.59 -19.02
C ARG A 59 -4.06 6.68 -19.06
N GLY A 60 -4.56 7.11 -17.90
CA GLY A 60 -5.51 8.22 -17.79
C GLY A 60 -6.97 7.84 -17.99
N ARG A 61 -7.34 6.54 -17.93
CA ARG A 61 -8.76 6.15 -17.86
C ARG A 61 -9.39 6.65 -16.56
N THR A 62 -10.63 7.11 -16.66
CA THR A 62 -11.36 7.62 -15.50
C THR A 62 -12.01 6.51 -14.69
N VAL A 63 -12.41 6.83 -13.46
CA VAL A 63 -13.20 5.91 -12.62
C VAL A 63 -14.52 5.57 -13.30
N ASP A 64 -15.17 6.51 -13.97
CA ASP A 64 -16.44 6.29 -14.67
C ASP A 64 -16.28 5.34 -15.86
N ASP A 65 -15.20 5.48 -16.64
CA ASP A 65 -14.89 4.55 -17.74
C ASP A 65 -14.78 3.11 -17.23
N LEU A 66 -14.02 2.93 -16.13
CA LEU A 66 -13.76 1.62 -15.58
C LEU A 66 -14.97 1.05 -14.84
N TRP A 67 -15.78 1.89 -14.20
CA TRP A 67 -17.05 1.47 -13.62
C TRP A 67 -17.98 0.91 -14.70
N ASN A 68 -18.14 1.61 -15.82
CA ASN A 68 -18.96 1.16 -16.95
C ASN A 68 -18.48 -0.18 -17.54
N MET A 69 -17.16 -0.43 -17.55
CA MET A 69 -16.58 -1.68 -18.06
C MET A 69 -16.60 -2.85 -17.07
N THR A 70 -16.59 -2.56 -15.75
CA THR A 70 -16.33 -3.58 -14.73
C THR A 70 -17.48 -3.85 -13.77
N ALA A 71 -18.38 -2.88 -13.62
CA ALA A 71 -19.36 -2.77 -12.54
C ALA A 71 -18.74 -2.82 -11.12
N ILE A 72 -17.43 -2.60 -10.97
CA ILE A 72 -16.81 -2.44 -9.64
C ILE A 72 -17.24 -1.10 -9.08
N ASP A 73 -17.67 -1.09 -7.82
CA ASP A 73 -18.14 0.13 -7.17
C ASP A 73 -17.09 1.27 -7.26
N PRO A 74 -17.51 2.50 -7.63
CA PRO A 74 -16.61 3.64 -7.74
C PRO A 74 -15.77 3.90 -6.49
N TRP A 75 -16.25 3.54 -5.29
CA TRP A 75 -15.49 3.68 -4.05
C TRP A 75 -14.18 2.88 -4.09
N PHE A 76 -14.21 1.61 -4.54
CA PHE A 76 -13.00 0.80 -4.67
C PHE A 76 -12.10 1.30 -5.80
N LEU A 77 -12.69 1.70 -6.92
CA LEU A 77 -11.96 2.24 -8.06
C LEU A 77 -11.22 3.54 -7.69
N ASN A 78 -11.85 4.43 -6.94
CA ASN A 78 -11.22 5.64 -6.42
C ASN A 78 -10.03 5.33 -5.50
N ALA A 79 -10.16 4.33 -4.62
CA ALA A 79 -9.07 3.94 -3.73
C ALA A 79 -7.87 3.36 -4.51
N ILE A 80 -8.13 2.52 -5.52
CA ILE A 80 -7.09 2.00 -6.42
C ILE A 80 -6.45 3.14 -7.21
N HIS A 81 -7.25 4.03 -7.78
CA HIS A 81 -6.78 5.21 -8.51
C HIS A 81 -5.90 6.10 -7.63
N GLY A 82 -6.26 6.30 -6.35
CA GLY A 82 -5.46 7.06 -5.40
C GLY A 82 -4.08 6.46 -5.14
N ILE A 83 -3.97 5.12 -5.05
CA ILE A 83 -2.68 4.44 -4.94
C ILE A 83 -1.86 4.66 -6.22
N VAL A 84 -2.45 4.45 -7.39
CA VAL A 84 -1.78 4.61 -8.68
C VAL A 84 -1.29 6.05 -8.89
N ALA A 85 -2.13 7.04 -8.59
CA ALA A 85 -1.78 8.45 -8.68
C ALA A 85 -0.62 8.80 -7.74
N PHE A 86 -0.59 8.23 -6.52
CA PHE A 86 0.54 8.40 -5.62
C PHE A 86 1.82 7.77 -6.17
N GLU A 87 1.75 6.55 -6.72
CA GLU A 87 2.91 5.90 -7.34
C GLU A 87 3.48 6.73 -8.50
N GLU A 88 2.63 7.20 -9.42
CA GLU A 88 3.05 8.03 -10.55
C GLU A 88 3.62 9.38 -10.09
N ALA A 89 3.04 9.99 -9.05
CA ALA A 89 3.57 11.24 -8.48
C ALA A 89 4.94 11.07 -7.81
N MET A 90 5.33 9.85 -7.41
CA MET A 90 6.65 9.55 -6.84
C MET A 90 7.69 9.21 -7.89
N LYS A 91 7.26 8.69 -9.04
CA LYS A 91 8.13 8.18 -10.08
C LYS A 91 9.12 9.25 -10.57
N GLY A 92 10.42 8.95 -10.46
CA GLY A 92 11.49 9.84 -10.93
C GLY A 92 11.81 11.04 -10.04
N LYS A 93 11.16 11.20 -8.87
CA LYS A 93 11.56 12.21 -7.88
C LYS A 93 12.83 11.80 -7.14
N ALA A 94 13.64 12.78 -6.75
CA ALA A 94 14.80 12.49 -5.92
C ALA A 94 14.38 12.27 -4.46
N LEU A 95 15.06 11.34 -3.77
CA LEU A 95 14.80 11.03 -2.36
C LEU A 95 14.83 12.27 -1.44
N ALA A 96 15.71 13.23 -1.75
CA ALA A 96 15.91 14.45 -1.00
C ALA A 96 14.78 15.49 -1.17
N GLU A 97 13.98 15.38 -2.24
CA GLU A 97 12.88 16.31 -2.53
C GLU A 97 11.59 15.94 -1.82
N LEU A 98 11.53 14.74 -1.22
CA LEU A 98 10.33 14.22 -0.57
C LEU A 98 10.21 14.69 0.88
N SER A 99 9.16 15.46 1.14
CA SER A 99 8.81 15.92 2.48
C SER A 99 8.35 14.77 3.39
N ASP A 100 8.37 14.99 4.71
CA ASP A 100 7.97 13.97 5.68
C ASP A 100 6.49 13.58 5.57
N GLU A 101 5.64 14.48 5.08
CA GLU A 101 4.22 14.22 4.81
C GLU A 101 4.07 13.18 3.71
N VAL A 102 4.89 13.25 2.65
CA VAL A 102 4.87 12.27 1.57
C VAL A 102 5.26 10.88 2.08
N TRP A 103 6.27 10.80 2.97
CA TRP A 103 6.66 9.54 3.59
C TRP A 103 5.57 8.97 4.50
N GLN A 104 4.90 9.83 5.25
CA GLN A 104 3.74 9.43 6.05
C GLN A 104 2.62 8.88 5.17
N GLN A 105 2.30 9.56 4.06
CA GLN A 105 1.29 9.12 3.10
C GLN A 105 1.68 7.78 2.45
N ALA A 106 2.94 7.61 2.01
CA ALA A 106 3.43 6.35 1.45
C ALA A 106 3.24 5.18 2.43
N LYS A 107 3.49 5.40 3.72
CA LYS A 107 3.32 4.38 4.76
C LYS A 107 1.87 4.16 5.17
N TRP A 108 1.04 5.21 5.10
CA TRP A 108 -0.40 5.10 5.29
C TRP A 108 -1.07 4.25 4.20
N LEU A 109 -0.59 4.37 2.95
CA LEU A 109 -0.98 3.51 1.82
C LEU A 109 -0.32 2.12 1.87
N ASN A 110 0.52 1.83 2.88
CA ASN A 110 1.26 0.59 3.05
C ASN A 110 2.11 0.20 1.83
N ILE A 111 2.70 1.19 1.13
CA ILE A 111 3.59 0.94 0.01
C ILE A 111 4.91 0.35 0.55
N GLY A 112 5.28 -0.81 0.01
CA GLY A 112 6.48 -1.54 0.39
C GLY A 112 7.76 -0.76 0.10
N ASN A 113 8.82 -0.99 0.90
CA ASN A 113 10.11 -0.34 0.66
C ASN A 113 10.68 -0.69 -0.71
N GLN A 114 10.50 -1.94 -1.17
CA GLN A 114 10.92 -2.36 -2.51
C GLN A 114 10.21 -1.53 -3.59
N ARG A 115 8.90 -1.34 -3.49
CA ARG A 115 8.15 -0.54 -4.47
C ARG A 115 8.59 0.92 -4.48
N LEU A 116 8.81 1.52 -3.31
CA LEU A 116 9.34 2.88 -3.22
C LEU A 116 10.76 3.00 -3.80
N ALA A 117 11.60 1.98 -3.58
CA ALA A 117 12.93 1.88 -4.19
C ALA A 117 12.85 1.84 -5.72
N ASP A 118 11.94 1.01 -6.25
CA ASP A 118 11.70 0.90 -7.70
C ASP A 118 11.22 2.23 -8.31
N LEU A 119 10.30 2.94 -7.63
CA LEU A 119 9.73 4.22 -8.10
C LEU A 119 10.73 5.37 -8.08
N LEU A 120 11.57 5.44 -7.05
CA LEU A 120 12.55 6.50 -6.84
C LEU A 120 13.92 6.19 -7.46
N ASN A 121 14.08 4.99 -8.04
CA ASN A 121 15.33 4.48 -8.59
C ASN A 121 16.51 4.56 -7.59
N VAL A 122 16.26 4.13 -6.35
CA VAL A 122 17.25 4.08 -5.27
C VAL A 122 17.27 2.70 -4.63
N PRO A 123 18.39 2.28 -4.02
CA PRO A 123 18.45 0.99 -3.33
C PRO A 123 17.49 0.93 -2.11
N PRO A 124 16.85 -0.23 -1.81
CA PRO A 124 15.90 -0.40 -0.70
C PRO A 124 16.46 -0.06 0.70
N GLU A 125 17.78 -0.14 0.87
CA GLU A 125 18.48 0.21 2.09
C GLU A 125 18.34 1.71 2.39
N GLU A 126 18.42 2.57 1.37
CA GLU A 126 18.29 4.02 1.52
C GLU A 126 16.86 4.42 1.90
N ILE A 127 15.86 3.75 1.30
CA ILE A 127 14.46 3.89 1.71
C ILE A 127 14.31 3.54 3.20
N SER A 128 14.92 2.44 3.62
CA SER A 128 14.82 1.97 5.01
C SER A 128 15.49 2.94 5.99
N LYS A 129 16.64 3.53 5.62
CA LYS A 129 17.29 4.60 6.40
C LYS A 129 16.41 5.84 6.50
N ARG A 130 15.85 6.31 5.39
CA ARG A 130 14.97 7.49 5.34
C ARG A 130 13.71 7.32 6.17
N VAL A 131 13.07 6.14 6.10
CA VAL A 131 11.88 5.79 6.89
C VAL A 131 12.20 5.79 8.38
N ARG A 132 13.35 5.23 8.79
CA ARG A 132 13.81 5.27 10.20
C ARG A 132 14.11 6.70 10.65
N ALA A 133 14.77 7.50 9.82
CA ALA A 133 15.08 8.91 10.10
C ALA A 133 13.80 9.74 10.30
N ALA A 134 12.74 9.43 9.56
CA ALA A 134 11.41 10.05 9.72
C ALA A 134 10.65 9.60 10.99
N GLY A 135 11.22 8.70 11.81
CA GLY A 135 10.51 8.12 12.96
C GLY A 135 9.32 7.23 12.57
N LEU A 136 9.26 6.81 11.30
CA LEU A 136 8.21 5.95 10.79
C LEU A 136 8.60 4.50 11.03
N SER A 137 7.81 3.82 11.84
CA SER A 137 8.04 2.42 12.14
C SER A 137 6.73 1.66 12.20
N PRO A 138 6.79 0.33 12.10
CA PRO A 138 5.60 -0.45 12.23
C PRO A 138 5.03 -0.42 13.65
N SER A 139 3.71 -0.26 13.75
CA SER A 139 2.98 -0.44 15.02
C SER A 139 2.30 -1.80 15.03
N TYR A 140 2.20 -2.43 16.20
CA TYR A 140 1.52 -3.72 16.34
C TYR A 140 0.23 -3.52 17.11
N HIS A 141 -0.88 -4.01 16.54
CA HIS A 141 -2.19 -3.92 17.18
C HIS A 141 -2.76 -5.31 17.40
N TRP A 142 -3.41 -5.44 18.56
CA TRP A 142 -4.11 -6.62 18.97
C TRP A 142 -5.50 -6.61 18.39
N TRP A 143 -5.87 -7.69 17.70
CA TRP A 143 -7.27 -7.90 17.35
C TRP A 143 -7.97 -8.50 18.57
N ILE A 144 -8.92 -7.75 19.15
CA ILE A 144 -9.68 -8.18 20.30
C ILE A 144 -11.16 -8.19 19.87
N HIS A 145 -11.72 -9.39 19.73
CA HIS A 145 -13.14 -9.62 19.39
C HIS A 145 -14.10 -9.28 20.56
N VAL A 146 -13.54 -8.90 21.71
CA VAL A 146 -14.24 -8.65 22.96
C VAL A 146 -13.74 -7.31 23.49
N PRO A 147 -14.57 -6.47 24.13
CA PRO A 147 -14.07 -5.26 24.80
C PRO A 147 -12.86 -5.58 25.68
N ALA A 148 -11.94 -4.62 25.82
CA ALA A 148 -10.58 -4.78 26.36
C ALA A 148 -10.47 -5.42 27.78
N ASN A 149 -11.60 -5.71 28.43
CA ASN A 149 -11.72 -6.25 29.77
C ASN A 149 -11.85 -7.79 29.84
N SER A 150 -11.66 -8.52 28.74
CA SER A 150 -11.76 -10.00 28.73
C SER A 150 -10.40 -10.70 28.77
N LYS A 151 -10.30 -11.79 29.54
CA LYS A 151 -9.06 -12.56 29.82
C LYS A 151 -8.50 -13.37 28.64
N ARG A 152 -8.93 -13.15 27.38
CA ARG A 152 -8.51 -13.97 26.24
C ARG A 152 -7.26 -13.41 25.56
N LYS A 153 -6.37 -14.32 25.12
CA LYS A 153 -5.10 -13.96 24.46
C LYS A 153 -5.38 -13.33 23.07
N PRO A 154 -4.85 -12.14 22.78
CA PRO A 154 -5.09 -11.47 21.50
C PRO A 154 -4.15 -11.96 20.38
N HIS A 155 -4.52 -11.69 19.11
CA HIS A 155 -3.70 -11.95 17.92
C HIS A 155 -2.92 -10.68 17.48
N ILE A 156 -1.65 -10.80 17.10
CA ILE A 156 -0.76 -9.68 16.72
C ILE A 156 -0.88 -9.34 15.23
N ILE A 157 -0.98 -8.05 14.88
CA ILE A 157 -0.98 -7.57 13.49
C ILE A 157 0.02 -6.41 13.33
N THR A 158 0.87 -6.47 12.31
CA THR A 158 1.82 -5.41 11.92
C THR A 158 1.16 -4.32 11.05
N ARG A 159 1.38 -3.05 11.40
CA ARG A 159 1.00 -1.78 10.71
C ARG A 159 2.26 -1.00 10.35
N HIS A 160 2.23 -0.05 9.42
CA HIS A 160 3.23 1.03 9.32
C HIS A 160 2.58 2.37 9.69
N GLY A 161 3.08 3.05 10.73
CA GLY A 161 2.52 4.33 11.18
C GLY A 161 3.22 4.82 12.44
N LEU A 162 3.50 6.13 12.48
CA LEU A 162 4.27 6.86 13.49
C LEU A 162 4.25 6.18 14.87
N ALA A 163 5.31 5.44 15.20
CA ALA A 163 5.54 5.07 16.59
C ALA A 163 6.24 6.27 17.22
N LEU A 164 5.45 7.14 17.87
CA LEU A 164 6.00 8.05 18.87
C LEU A 164 6.70 7.17 19.91
N MET A 165 8.03 7.09 19.79
CA MET A 165 8.92 6.43 20.72
C MET A 165 8.90 7.24 22.02
N LYS A 166 7.83 7.11 22.81
CA LYS A 166 7.82 7.57 24.19
C LYS A 166 8.86 6.73 24.91
N ARG A 167 10.04 7.32 25.14
CA ARG A 167 10.97 6.87 26.18
C ARG A 167 10.15 6.77 27.47
N ARG A 168 9.76 5.56 27.85
CA ARG A 168 9.25 5.31 29.20
C ARG A 168 10.44 5.37 30.12
N SER A 169 10.62 6.53 30.75
CA SER A 169 11.41 6.63 31.98
C SER A 169 10.80 5.73 33.04
N ALA A 170 11.70 5.20 33.86
CA ALA A 170 11.52 4.38 35.06
C ALA A 170 10.12 4.37 35.71
N ILE A 171 9.56 3.17 35.89
CA ILE A 171 8.76 2.84 37.08
C ILE A 171 9.16 1.45 37.58
N SER A 172 9.91 1.48 38.68
CA SER A 172 10.06 0.42 39.68
C SER A 172 8.70 -0.07 40.18
N ARG A 173 8.57 -1.39 40.35
CA ARG A 173 7.71 -2.13 41.32
C ARG A 173 7.99 -3.62 41.07
N ARG A 174 8.81 -4.32 41.89
CA ARG A 174 8.39 -5.09 43.08
C ARG A 174 6.93 -5.56 42.95
N TYR A 175 6.70 -6.78 42.49
CA TYR A 175 6.56 -8.00 43.30
C TYR A 175 6.88 -9.21 42.42
#